data_AF-A0A7G8H6P1-F1
#
_entry.id   AF-A0A7G8H6P1-F1
#
_cell.length_a   1.000
_cell.length_b   1.000
_cell.length_c   1.000
_cell.angle_alpha   90.00
_cell.angle_beta   90.00
_cell.angle_gamma   90.00
#
_symmetry.space_group_name_H-M   'P 1'
#
loop_
_entity.id
_entity.type
_entity.pdbx_description
1 polymer ?
#
loop_
_entity_poly.entity_id
_entity_poly.type
_entity_poly.pdbx_seq_one_letter_code
_entity_poly.pdbx_strand_id
1 'polypeptide(L)'
;MKAEQDLTAQIDAAVASYSRNPRRLRRLTRQLRHPETRKPCRKCAKQLLKHEPDSIEAIASLIFCYAGGGARTQLRTALDRAHQRSQGDPKLLDKILTKVRSNLDAEECSALDELLQNYNNEAAEIARRQPINLEAQKRLLERTDVDANSCDVIAIAANEGPYIAEFIHHYLYQGFSNLFIGLNNDSSGHTGPIIAAIAQHYPQVHLINTDLEHQLGRQRASYCKLYDTASTITKASHCMVVDVDESWVGYPFSTKINTFLAAHPKADVISSNWLHCHGANLFDNPLDLSNTRLRLTDQFKSVFRYGVAVTDLGCHVPSVQAEPEVRHTTSDRQMVKSKPVNGLRRLSKGGLQASIQKENTGWVIHRHTRSELEYAGKVLYPYANKQKQFKPNRKGYLLPKESVESRQLASNLLGPSHQPPQAYRDSLEAFIDRCSIRELIAAARAEIGEEPINTRIKAMHPDEISRNRSIWSRTFRGTRFLKLLEKRSRKSSLENDA
;
A
#
# COMPACT_ATOMS: atom_id res chain seq x y z
N MET A 1 12.24 -7.99 35.30
CA MET A 1 11.04 -7.21 35.69
C MET A 1 11.35 -6.09 36.68
N LYS A 2 11.97 -6.38 37.84
CA LYS A 2 12.28 -5.35 38.86
C LYS A 2 13.13 -4.18 38.33
N ALA A 3 14.25 -4.49 37.64
CA ALA A 3 15.09 -3.46 37.02
C ALA A 3 14.36 -2.58 35.98
N GLU A 4 13.41 -3.15 35.23
CA GLU A 4 12.62 -2.41 34.25
C GLU A 4 11.60 -1.49 34.93
N GLN A 5 11.00 -1.94 36.04
CA GLN A 5 10.12 -1.13 36.89
C GLN A 5 10.89 0.03 37.53
N ASP A 6 12.11 -0.23 38.02
CA ASP A 6 12.98 0.80 38.60
C ASP A 6 13.37 1.87 37.56
N LEU A 7 13.76 1.45 36.34
CA LEU A 7 14.04 2.37 35.25
C LEU A 7 12.79 3.15 34.81
N THR A 8 11.63 2.49 34.80
CA THR A 8 10.34 3.13 34.51
C THR A 8 10.03 4.23 35.54
N ALA A 9 10.22 3.95 36.82
CA ALA A 9 10.04 4.92 37.89
C ALA A 9 11.05 6.08 37.79
N GLN A 10 12.32 5.79 37.44
CA GLN A 10 13.32 6.82 37.20
C GLN A 10 12.96 7.73 36.02
N ILE A 11 12.40 7.16 34.94
CA ILE A 11 11.89 7.93 33.79
C ILE A 11 10.73 8.80 34.24
N ASP A 12 9.74 8.25 34.93
CA ASP A 12 8.55 8.99 35.34
C ASP A 12 8.91 10.10 36.34
N ALA A 13 9.86 9.86 37.24
CA ALA A 13 10.43 10.89 38.11
C ALA A 13 11.19 11.97 37.33
N ALA A 14 11.95 11.60 36.29
CA ALA A 14 12.64 12.55 35.42
C ALA A 14 11.65 13.39 34.58
N VAL A 15 10.53 12.81 34.16
CA VAL A 15 9.44 13.49 33.46
C VAL A 15 8.71 14.45 34.39
N ALA A 16 8.32 13.99 35.59
CA ALA A 16 7.65 14.83 36.58
C ALA A 16 8.51 16.02 37.02
N SER A 17 9.83 15.85 37.06
CA SER A 17 10.77 16.92 37.41
C SER A 17 11.32 17.67 36.20
N TYR A 18 10.81 17.43 34.99
CA TYR A 18 11.39 17.99 33.76
C TYR A 18 11.44 19.53 33.76
N SER A 19 10.39 20.20 34.22
CA SER A 19 10.34 21.68 34.30
C SER A 19 11.42 22.27 35.21
N ARG A 20 11.89 21.50 36.21
CA ARG A 20 12.94 21.91 37.15
C ARG A 20 14.33 21.43 36.73
N ASN A 21 14.42 20.27 36.08
CA ASN A 21 15.69 19.66 35.69
C ASN A 21 15.58 18.88 34.37
N PRO A 22 15.57 19.59 33.22
CA PRO A 22 15.51 18.93 31.90
C PRO A 22 16.76 18.08 31.62
N ARG A 23 17.90 18.42 32.25
CA ARG A 23 19.14 17.66 32.13
C ARG A 23 18.99 16.23 32.63
N ARG A 24 18.15 15.99 33.65
CA ARG A 24 17.90 14.64 34.17
C ARG A 24 17.30 13.73 33.11
N LEU A 25 16.27 14.18 32.41
CA LEU A 25 15.62 13.38 31.36
C LEU A 25 16.52 13.19 30.13
N ARG A 26 17.27 14.22 29.72
CA ARG A 26 18.29 14.10 28.65
C ARG A 26 19.39 13.11 29.01
N ARG A 27 19.96 13.22 30.20
CA ARG A 27 21.01 12.32 30.71
C ARG A 27 20.51 10.88 30.75
N LEU A 28 19.31 10.67 31.30
CA LEU A 28 18.69 9.36 31.37
C LEU A 28 18.42 8.80 29.97
N THR A 29 17.90 9.60 29.04
CA THR A 29 17.67 9.19 27.64
C THR A 29 18.95 8.71 26.96
N ARG A 30 20.09 9.36 27.25
CA ARG A 30 21.42 8.94 26.75
C ARG A 30 21.93 7.69 27.45
N GLN A 31 21.81 7.61 28.77
CA GLN A 31 22.29 6.48 29.59
C GLN A 31 21.55 5.18 29.29
N LEU A 32 20.30 5.26 28.83
CA LEU A 32 19.50 4.09 28.46
C LEU A 32 19.83 3.57 27.05
N ARG A 33 20.87 4.04 26.36
CA ARG A 33 21.27 3.48 25.07
C ARG A 33 22.10 2.21 25.21
N HIS A 34 21.54 1.23 25.92
CA HIS A 34 22.11 -0.11 26.03
C HIS A 34 21.11 -1.18 25.56
N PRO A 35 21.58 -2.32 25.05
CA PRO A 35 20.72 -3.40 24.57
C PRO A 35 19.62 -3.79 25.56
N GLU A 36 19.97 -3.93 26.85
CA GLU A 36 19.07 -4.30 27.94
C GLU A 36 18.03 -3.22 28.30
N THR A 37 18.30 -1.97 27.94
CA THR A 37 17.48 -0.82 28.34
C THR A 37 16.68 -0.22 27.19
N ARG A 38 16.62 -0.87 26.02
CA ARG A 38 15.90 -0.39 24.82
C ARG A 38 14.45 0.01 25.06
N LYS A 39 13.69 -0.76 25.83
CA LYS A 39 12.28 -0.45 26.11
C LYS A 39 12.15 0.78 27.02
N PRO A 40 12.86 0.86 28.16
CA PRO A 40 12.99 2.10 28.94
C PRO A 40 13.52 3.29 28.11
N CYS A 41 14.55 3.09 27.29
CA CYS A 41 15.15 4.11 26.43
C CYS A 41 14.13 4.72 25.48
N ARG A 42 13.34 3.86 24.83
CA ARG A 42 12.24 4.26 23.94
C ARG A 42 11.17 5.05 24.69
N LYS A 43 10.79 4.61 25.90
CA LYS A 43 9.84 5.34 26.76
C LYS A 43 10.41 6.72 27.10
N CYS A 44 11.65 6.77 27.56
CA CYS A 44 12.36 7.98 27.96
C CYS A 44 12.47 8.98 26.79
N ALA A 45 12.93 8.52 25.62
CA ALA A 45 13.03 9.30 24.41
C ALA A 45 11.66 9.84 23.94
N LYS A 46 10.60 9.02 24.00
CA LYS A 46 9.24 9.47 23.67
C LYS A 46 8.74 10.56 24.62
N GLN A 47 9.01 10.44 25.92
CA GLN A 47 8.65 11.48 26.88
C GLN A 47 9.48 12.74 26.67
N LEU A 48 10.78 12.60 26.43
CA LEU A 48 11.66 13.73 26.11
C LEU A 48 11.14 14.47 24.87
N LEU A 49 10.67 13.78 23.83
CA LEU A 49 10.06 14.39 22.64
C LEU A 49 8.73 15.11 22.87
N LYS A 50 8.02 14.83 23.98
CA LYS A 50 6.83 15.62 24.35
C LYS A 50 7.22 16.99 24.87
N HIS A 51 8.39 17.10 25.52
CA HIS A 51 8.90 18.35 26.08
C HIS A 51 9.87 19.08 25.14
N GLU A 52 10.62 18.32 24.34
CA GLU A 52 11.65 18.76 23.39
C GLU A 52 11.45 18.02 22.06
N PRO A 53 10.53 18.47 21.20
CA PRO A 53 10.23 17.82 19.92
C PRO A 53 11.47 17.61 19.02
N ASP A 54 12.48 18.45 19.21
CA ASP A 54 13.70 18.53 18.42
C ASP A 54 14.96 18.01 19.15
N SER A 55 14.78 17.25 20.24
CA SER A 55 15.89 16.76 21.06
C SER A 55 16.75 15.74 20.30
N ILE A 56 18.00 16.12 20.03
CA ILE A 56 18.99 15.23 19.40
C ILE A 56 19.17 13.95 20.23
N GLU A 57 19.16 14.05 21.56
CA GLU A 57 19.30 12.89 22.44
C GLU A 57 18.11 11.94 22.31
N ALA A 58 16.89 12.47 22.23
CA ALA A 58 15.72 11.64 22.04
C ALA A 58 15.68 11.01 20.64
N ILE A 59 16.00 11.77 19.60
CA ILE A 59 16.03 11.28 18.22
C ILE A 59 17.09 10.18 18.07
N ALA A 60 18.32 10.42 18.54
CA ALA A 60 19.39 9.42 18.54
C ALA A 60 18.99 8.16 19.33
N SER A 61 18.38 8.32 20.51
CA SER A 61 17.88 7.19 21.30
C SER A 61 16.75 6.44 20.62
N LEU A 62 15.87 7.10 19.85
CA LEU A 62 14.89 6.41 19.02
C LEU A 62 15.52 5.63 17.87
N ILE A 63 16.49 6.22 17.14
CA ILE A 63 17.22 5.52 16.07
C ILE A 63 17.90 4.27 16.67
N PHE A 64 18.63 4.42 17.77
CA PHE A 64 19.22 3.31 18.52
C PHE A 64 18.20 2.22 18.88
N CYS A 65 17.03 2.60 19.42
CA CYS A 65 15.99 1.65 19.82
C CYS A 65 15.35 0.88 18.66
N TYR A 66 15.38 1.44 17.44
CA TYR A 66 14.75 0.84 16.27
C TYR A 66 15.75 0.20 15.30
N ALA A 67 17.05 0.45 15.43
CA ALA A 67 18.09 -0.15 14.60
C ALA A 67 18.12 -1.68 14.70
N GLY A 68 18.02 -2.24 15.91
CA GLY A 68 18.05 -3.70 16.15
C GLY A 68 16.67 -4.38 16.17
N GLY A 69 15.59 -3.72 15.75
CA GLY A 69 14.24 -4.29 15.79
C GLY A 69 13.53 -4.13 14.46
N GLY A 70 12.66 -5.06 14.08
CA GLY A 70 11.86 -5.02 12.83
C GLY A 70 10.91 -3.81 12.66
N ALA A 71 11.06 -2.76 13.48
CA ALA A 71 10.36 -1.50 13.53
C ALA A 71 10.83 -0.50 12.45
N ARG A 72 10.92 -0.95 11.19
CA ARG A 72 11.42 -0.13 10.05
C ARG A 72 10.69 1.21 9.90
N THR A 73 9.37 1.23 10.07
CA THR A 73 8.57 2.45 9.97
C THR A 73 8.93 3.46 11.06
N GLN A 74 9.20 2.97 12.27
CA GLN A 74 9.58 3.84 13.39
C GLN A 74 11.01 4.35 13.25
N LEU A 75 11.94 3.52 12.75
CA LEU A 75 13.30 3.96 12.41
C LEU A 75 13.26 5.07 11.37
N ARG A 76 12.48 4.89 10.30
CA ARG A 76 12.31 5.92 9.26
C ARG A 76 11.81 7.24 9.84
N THR A 77 10.79 7.21 10.70
CA THR A 77 10.31 8.42 11.38
C THR A 77 11.41 9.08 12.21
N ALA A 78 12.26 8.29 12.87
CA ALA A 78 13.39 8.83 13.64
C ALA A 78 14.47 9.44 12.72
N LEU A 79 14.76 8.82 11.57
CA LEU A 79 15.66 9.36 10.54
C LEU A 79 15.11 10.64 9.91
N ASP A 80 13.82 10.68 9.56
CA ASP A 80 13.17 11.88 9.03
C ASP A 80 13.30 13.06 10.02
N ARG A 81 13.11 12.80 11.32
CA ARG A 81 13.34 13.80 12.39
C ARG A 81 14.79 14.20 12.55
N ALA A 82 15.72 13.25 12.43
CA ALA A 82 17.15 13.55 12.47
C ALA A 82 17.55 14.46 11.31
N HIS A 83 17.07 14.13 10.11
CA HIS A 83 17.28 14.95 8.91
C HIS A 83 16.66 16.35 9.07
N GLN A 84 15.43 16.43 9.59
CA GLN A 84 14.76 17.70 9.92
C GLN A 84 15.61 18.54 10.87
N ARG A 85 16.07 17.92 11.95
CA ARG A 85 16.87 18.61 12.96
C ARG A 85 18.22 19.06 12.43
N SER A 86 18.76 18.30 11.47
CA SER A 86 19.99 18.67 10.76
C SER A 86 19.79 19.83 9.80
N GLN A 87 18.56 20.28 9.53
CA GLN A 87 18.27 21.30 8.51
C GLN A 87 18.84 20.92 7.13
N GLY A 88 18.92 19.62 6.85
CA GLY A 88 19.57 19.10 5.65
C GLY A 88 21.10 19.12 5.69
N ASP A 89 21.77 19.59 6.76
CA ASP A 89 23.23 19.54 6.91
C ASP A 89 23.70 18.08 7.05
N PRO A 90 24.37 17.52 6.02
CA PRO A 90 24.83 16.15 6.05
C PRO A 90 25.81 15.88 7.20
N LYS A 91 26.61 16.88 7.61
CA LYS A 91 27.59 16.74 8.69
C LYS A 91 26.91 16.56 10.04
N LEU A 92 25.83 17.29 10.28
CA LEU A 92 25.08 17.19 11.52
C LEU A 92 24.30 15.87 11.61
N LEU A 93 23.72 15.40 10.50
CA LEU A 93 23.11 14.08 10.43
C LEU A 93 24.15 12.98 10.67
N ASP A 94 25.31 13.06 10.03
CA ASP A 94 26.40 12.10 10.22
C ASP A 94 26.90 12.06 11.68
N LYS A 95 26.97 13.21 12.35
CA LYS A 95 27.28 13.28 13.78
C LYS A 95 26.25 12.53 14.64
N ILE A 96 24.96 12.62 14.30
CA ILE A 96 23.90 11.86 14.99
C ILE A 96 24.09 10.36 14.75
N LEU A 97 24.28 9.96 13.49
CA LEU A 97 24.43 8.56 13.10
C LEU A 97 25.69 7.92 13.69
N THR A 98 26.82 8.62 13.69
CA THR A 98 28.07 8.18 14.34
C THR A 98 27.88 7.93 15.83
N LYS A 99 27.15 8.82 16.53
CA LYS A 99 26.81 8.63 17.94
C LYS A 99 25.83 7.48 18.18
N VAL A 100 25.01 7.12 17.18
CA VAL A 100 24.15 5.94 17.28
C VAL A 100 24.98 4.67 17.08
N ARG A 101 25.81 4.62 16.03
CA ARG A 101 26.70 3.48 15.73
C ARG A 101 27.60 3.12 16.89
N SER A 102 28.09 4.10 17.66
CA SER A 102 28.91 3.83 18.86
C SER A 102 28.17 3.09 19.99
N ASN A 103 26.85 2.89 19.88
CA ASN A 103 26.03 2.18 20.87
C ASN A 103 25.41 0.89 20.28
N LEU A 104 25.71 0.54 19.03
CA LEU A 104 25.21 -0.65 18.35
C LEU A 104 26.33 -1.69 18.27
N ASP A 105 25.97 -2.97 18.28
CA ASP A 105 26.90 -4.02 17.91
C ASP A 105 27.11 -4.10 16.38
N ALA A 106 27.97 -5.01 15.92
CA ALA A 106 28.30 -5.14 14.50
C ALA A 106 27.10 -5.56 13.63
N GLU A 107 26.25 -6.47 14.13
CA GLU A 107 25.06 -6.92 13.41
C GLU A 107 24.06 -5.78 13.27
N GLU A 108 23.85 -5.04 14.36
CA GLU A 108 22.95 -3.89 14.41
C GLU A 108 23.44 -2.70 13.59
N CYS A 109 24.75 -2.48 13.52
CA CYS A 109 25.35 -1.51 12.60
C CYS A 109 25.07 -1.89 11.16
N SER A 110 25.32 -3.16 10.78
CA SER A 110 25.04 -3.64 9.42
C SER A 110 23.56 -3.49 9.06
N ALA A 111 22.65 -3.81 9.99
CA ALA A 111 21.21 -3.65 9.78
C ALA A 111 20.82 -2.16 9.64
N LEU A 112 21.39 -1.28 10.46
CA LEU A 112 21.17 0.16 10.36
C LEU A 112 21.68 0.70 9.01
N ASP A 113 22.87 0.31 8.56
CA ASP A 113 23.47 0.78 7.32
C ASP A 113 22.67 0.32 6.09
N GLU A 114 22.16 -0.92 6.07
CA GLU A 114 21.23 -1.38 5.02
C GLU A 114 19.96 -0.50 5.00
N LEU A 115 19.43 -0.15 6.17
CA LEU A 115 18.22 0.69 6.28
C LEU A 115 18.50 2.14 5.87
N LEU A 116 19.67 2.69 6.21
CA LEU A 116 20.12 4.01 5.78
C LEU A 116 20.32 4.08 4.27
N GLN A 117 20.93 3.07 3.66
CA GLN A 117 21.07 2.99 2.21
C GLN A 117 19.70 3.00 1.52
N ASN A 118 18.75 2.20 2.03
CA ASN A 118 17.38 2.19 1.53
C ASN A 118 16.69 3.56 1.70
N TYR A 119 16.91 4.23 2.85
CA TYR A 119 16.38 5.55 3.12
C TYR A 119 16.91 6.60 2.14
N ASN A 120 18.22 6.62 1.91
CA ASN A 120 18.89 7.56 0.99
C ASN A 120 18.45 7.34 -0.46
N ASN A 121 18.37 6.07 -0.90
CA ASN A 121 17.87 5.73 -2.24
C ASN A 121 16.43 6.23 -2.44
N GLU A 122 15.57 6.08 -1.43
CA GLU A 122 14.20 6.57 -1.52
C GLU A 122 14.12 8.10 -1.53
N ALA A 123 14.95 8.79 -0.73
CA ALA A 123 15.02 10.24 -0.73
C ALA A 123 15.46 10.79 -2.10
N ALA A 124 16.47 10.17 -2.73
CA ALA A 124 16.91 10.52 -4.09
C ALA A 124 15.79 10.33 -5.12
N GLU A 125 15.05 9.21 -5.06
CA GLU A 125 13.91 8.98 -5.95
C GLU A 125 12.77 9.98 -5.74
N ILE A 126 12.50 10.39 -4.49
CA ILE A 126 11.52 11.45 -4.21
C ILE A 126 11.99 12.76 -4.84
N ALA A 127 13.25 13.16 -4.63
CA ALA A 127 13.80 14.39 -5.20
C ALA A 127 13.73 14.41 -6.73
N ARG A 128 13.91 13.24 -7.39
CA ARG A 128 13.77 13.09 -8.84
C ARG A 128 12.32 13.24 -9.33
N ARG A 129 11.34 12.66 -8.60
CA ARG A 129 9.92 12.66 -9.00
C ARG A 129 9.19 13.96 -8.66
N GLN A 130 9.61 14.64 -7.60
CA GLN A 130 8.96 15.86 -7.12
C GLN A 130 8.78 16.94 -8.21
N PRO A 131 9.81 17.35 -8.98
CA PRO A 131 9.61 18.39 -10.01
C PRO A 131 8.61 17.96 -11.10
N ILE A 132 8.57 16.67 -11.46
CA ILE A 132 7.62 16.14 -12.44
C ILE A 132 6.18 16.30 -11.92
N ASN A 133 5.93 15.92 -10.67
CA ASN A 133 4.60 16.03 -10.07
C ASN A 133 4.15 17.49 -9.89
N LEU A 134 5.07 18.39 -9.56
CA LEU A 134 4.77 19.83 -9.44
C LEU A 134 4.48 20.47 -10.80
N GLU A 135 5.17 20.07 -11.86
CA GLU A 135 4.86 20.54 -13.21
C GLU A 135 3.50 19.99 -13.70
N ALA A 136 3.20 18.73 -13.41
CA ALA A 136 1.88 18.16 -13.66
C ALA A 136 0.77 18.90 -12.90
N GLN A 137 1.02 19.25 -11.63
CA GLN A 137 0.10 20.08 -10.84
C GLN A 137 -0.11 21.45 -11.47
N LYS A 138 0.96 22.12 -11.92
CA LYS A 138 0.88 23.42 -12.57
C LYS A 138 -0.06 23.37 -13.79
N ARG A 139 0.15 22.39 -14.69
CA ARG A 139 -0.75 22.17 -15.83
C ARG A 139 -2.20 21.98 -15.39
N LEU A 140 -2.43 21.16 -14.36
CA LEU A 140 -3.78 20.89 -13.85
C LEU A 140 -4.49 22.12 -13.28
N LEU A 141 -3.74 23.05 -12.67
CA LEU A 141 -4.26 24.31 -12.12
C LEU A 141 -4.54 25.36 -13.20
N GLU A 142 -3.83 25.31 -14.33
CA GLU A 142 -3.99 26.23 -15.46
C GLU A 142 -5.15 25.85 -16.40
N ARG A 143 -5.75 24.67 -16.22
CA ARG A 143 -6.91 24.21 -17.03
C ARG A 143 -8.12 25.10 -16.80
N THR A 144 -8.78 25.48 -17.89
CA THR A 144 -10.02 26.28 -17.87
C THR A 144 -11.28 25.43 -17.98
N ASP A 145 -11.17 24.19 -18.42
CA ASP A 145 -12.28 23.28 -18.74
C ASP A 145 -12.34 22.08 -17.79
N VAL A 146 -12.56 22.35 -16.50
CA VAL A 146 -12.65 21.31 -15.46
C VAL A 146 -14.08 20.83 -15.27
N ASP A 147 -14.30 19.53 -15.45
CA ASP A 147 -15.55 18.87 -15.13
C ASP A 147 -15.70 18.75 -13.61
N ALA A 148 -16.69 19.42 -13.03
CA ALA A 148 -16.92 19.38 -11.59
C ALA A 148 -17.34 17.98 -11.11
N ASN A 149 -16.86 17.59 -9.92
CA ASN A 149 -17.19 16.30 -9.27
C ASN A 149 -16.93 15.07 -10.15
N SER A 150 -15.92 15.12 -10.99
CA SER A 150 -15.47 14.02 -11.85
C SER A 150 -14.17 13.44 -11.30
N CYS A 151 -13.87 12.19 -11.62
CA CYS A 151 -12.74 11.48 -11.05
C CYS A 151 -12.09 10.56 -12.07
N ASP A 152 -10.77 10.66 -12.21
CA ASP A 152 -9.98 9.67 -12.94
C ASP A 152 -9.50 8.54 -12.05
N VAL A 153 -9.19 7.42 -12.66
CA VAL A 153 -8.53 6.28 -12.07
C VAL A 153 -7.10 6.20 -12.59
N ILE A 154 -6.16 6.00 -11.67
CA ILE A 154 -4.76 5.69 -11.98
C ILE A 154 -4.47 4.30 -11.40
N ALA A 155 -4.08 3.36 -12.26
CA ALA A 155 -3.81 1.99 -11.86
C ALA A 155 -2.56 1.45 -12.55
N ILE A 156 -1.95 0.44 -11.94
CA ILE A 156 -0.83 -0.30 -12.53
C ILE A 156 -1.23 -1.76 -12.61
N ALA A 157 -0.95 -2.39 -13.75
CA ALA A 157 -1.29 -3.77 -14.03
C ALA A 157 -0.04 -4.56 -14.48
N ALA A 158 0.16 -5.72 -13.85
CA ALA A 158 1.24 -6.67 -14.16
C ALA A 158 0.68 -8.08 -14.07
N ASN A 159 0.53 -8.79 -15.20
CA ASN A 159 -0.11 -10.10 -15.27
C ASN A 159 -1.53 -10.12 -14.65
N GLU A 160 -2.32 -9.08 -14.89
CA GLU A 160 -3.69 -8.96 -14.37
C GLU A 160 -4.76 -9.29 -15.43
N GLY A 161 -4.38 -9.87 -16.58
CA GLY A 161 -5.28 -10.32 -17.65
C GLY A 161 -6.57 -11.03 -17.19
N PRO A 162 -6.54 -11.95 -16.20
CA PRO A 162 -7.75 -12.65 -15.74
C PRO A 162 -8.81 -11.75 -15.08
N TYR A 163 -8.44 -10.52 -14.70
CA TYR A 163 -9.23 -9.62 -13.84
C TYR A 163 -9.41 -8.21 -14.43
N ILE A 164 -8.55 -7.82 -15.37
CA ILE A 164 -8.45 -6.42 -15.81
C ILE A 164 -9.75 -5.93 -16.46
N ALA A 165 -10.50 -6.80 -17.14
CA ALA A 165 -11.81 -6.46 -17.70
C ALA A 165 -12.84 -6.12 -16.62
N GLU A 166 -12.90 -6.90 -15.54
CA GLU A 166 -13.81 -6.65 -14.40
C GLU A 166 -13.46 -5.33 -13.70
N PHE A 167 -12.16 -5.04 -13.55
CA PHE A 167 -11.67 -3.78 -13.01
C PHE A 167 -12.09 -2.59 -13.88
N ILE A 168 -11.82 -2.63 -15.18
CA ILE A 168 -12.16 -1.52 -16.09
C ILE A 168 -13.67 -1.29 -16.12
N HIS A 169 -14.45 -2.36 -16.31
CA HIS A 169 -15.91 -2.29 -16.31
C HIS A 169 -16.42 -1.64 -15.01
N HIS A 170 -15.91 -2.06 -13.86
CA HIS A 170 -16.37 -1.56 -12.57
C HIS A 170 -16.24 -0.03 -12.45
N TYR A 171 -15.07 0.53 -12.76
CA TYR A 171 -14.85 1.97 -12.64
C TYR A 171 -15.62 2.77 -13.70
N LEU A 172 -15.77 2.24 -14.92
CA LEU A 172 -16.67 2.83 -15.92
C LEU A 172 -18.13 2.83 -15.43
N TYR A 173 -18.60 1.71 -14.88
CA TYR A 173 -19.94 1.57 -14.31
C TYR A 173 -20.18 2.54 -13.15
N GLN A 174 -19.16 2.80 -12.32
CA GLN A 174 -19.23 3.74 -11.21
C GLN A 174 -19.12 5.23 -11.62
N GLY A 175 -18.96 5.50 -12.92
CA GLY A 175 -18.97 6.84 -13.48
C GLY A 175 -17.64 7.59 -13.42
N PHE A 176 -16.52 6.87 -13.29
CA PHE A 176 -15.20 7.49 -13.40
C PHE A 176 -14.94 7.93 -14.84
N SER A 177 -14.24 9.07 -14.97
CA SER A 177 -14.06 9.79 -16.23
C SER A 177 -13.06 9.09 -17.12
N ASN A 178 -11.80 8.99 -16.70
CA ASN A 178 -10.74 8.31 -17.43
C ASN A 178 -10.07 7.23 -16.57
N LEU A 179 -9.53 6.21 -17.22
CA LEU A 179 -8.74 5.15 -16.59
C LEU A 179 -7.34 5.15 -17.20
N PHE A 180 -6.35 5.62 -16.45
CA PHE A 180 -4.94 5.58 -16.82
C PHE A 180 -4.29 4.32 -16.26
N ILE A 181 -4.05 3.34 -17.12
CA ILE A 181 -3.54 2.03 -16.73
C ILE A 181 -2.10 1.87 -17.21
N GLY A 182 -1.17 1.87 -16.25
CA GLY A 182 0.23 1.57 -16.48
C GLY A 182 0.45 0.07 -16.59
N LEU A 183 0.84 -0.42 -17.77
CA LEU A 183 1.32 -1.78 -17.95
C LEU A 183 2.78 -1.85 -17.53
N ASN A 184 3.14 -2.81 -16.69
CA ASN A 184 4.52 -3.08 -16.34
C ASN A 184 4.75 -4.57 -16.10
N ASN A 185 5.89 -5.10 -16.53
CA ASN A 185 6.32 -6.47 -16.31
C ASN A 185 5.23 -7.52 -16.64
N ASP A 186 4.47 -7.30 -17.73
CA ASP A 186 3.41 -8.21 -18.18
C ASP A 186 4.04 -9.41 -18.91
N SER A 187 4.61 -10.33 -18.13
CA SER A 187 5.27 -11.53 -18.64
C SER A 187 4.30 -12.59 -19.18
N SER A 188 3.01 -12.53 -18.87
CA SER A 188 2.02 -13.42 -19.49
C SER A 188 1.60 -12.96 -20.89
N GLY A 189 1.81 -11.68 -21.23
CA GLY A 189 1.39 -11.10 -22.52
C GLY A 189 -0.14 -11.01 -22.69
N HIS A 190 -0.92 -11.30 -21.65
CA HIS A 190 -2.39 -11.30 -21.72
C HIS A 190 -3.04 -9.99 -21.28
N THR A 191 -2.37 -9.21 -20.41
CA THR A 191 -3.00 -8.01 -19.83
C THR A 191 -3.12 -6.90 -20.86
N GLY A 192 -2.04 -6.60 -21.60
CA GLY A 192 -2.00 -5.56 -22.62
C GLY A 192 -3.08 -5.71 -23.72
N PRO A 193 -3.20 -6.87 -24.39
CA PRO A 193 -4.19 -7.10 -25.44
C PRO A 193 -5.64 -6.88 -24.99
N ILE A 194 -6.00 -7.30 -23.77
CA ILE A 194 -7.35 -7.08 -23.24
C ILE A 194 -7.64 -5.59 -23.07
N ILE A 195 -6.71 -4.83 -22.48
CA ILE A 195 -6.88 -3.38 -22.31
C ILE A 195 -6.96 -2.67 -23.66
N ALA A 196 -6.11 -3.07 -24.63
CA ALA A 196 -6.09 -2.48 -25.97
C ALA A 196 -7.42 -2.70 -26.70
N ALA A 197 -8.01 -3.90 -26.62
CA ALA A 197 -9.32 -4.19 -27.20
C ALA A 197 -10.44 -3.35 -26.56
N ILE A 198 -10.41 -3.20 -25.23
CA ILE A 198 -11.37 -2.34 -24.52
C ILE A 198 -11.24 -0.87 -24.97
N ALA A 199 -10.01 -0.35 -25.09
CA ALA A 199 -9.75 1.04 -25.45
C ALA A 199 -10.27 1.42 -26.86
N GLN A 200 -10.45 0.46 -27.76
CA GLN A 200 -11.07 0.68 -29.08
C GLN A 200 -12.56 1.09 -28.98
N HIS A 201 -13.26 0.62 -27.94
CA HIS A 201 -14.66 0.93 -27.71
C HIS A 201 -14.89 2.00 -26.63
N TYR A 202 -13.91 2.19 -25.75
CA TYR A 202 -13.96 3.10 -24.61
C TYR A 202 -12.75 4.04 -24.65
N PRO A 203 -12.83 5.19 -25.34
CA PRO A 203 -11.69 6.09 -25.56
C PRO A 203 -11.14 6.71 -24.27
N GLN A 204 -11.91 6.67 -23.18
CA GLN A 204 -11.46 7.07 -21.85
C GLN A 204 -10.56 6.05 -21.14
N VAL A 205 -10.28 4.89 -21.75
CA VAL A 205 -9.35 3.88 -21.22
C VAL A 205 -8.00 4.06 -21.90
N HIS A 206 -6.98 4.43 -21.11
CA HIS A 206 -5.64 4.71 -21.59
C HIS A 206 -4.67 3.63 -21.13
N LEU A 207 -4.00 2.98 -22.08
CA LEU A 207 -2.93 2.02 -21.83
C LEU A 207 -1.57 2.72 -22.00
N ILE A 208 -0.75 2.72 -20.95
CA ILE A 208 0.57 3.35 -20.94
C ILE A 208 1.61 2.31 -20.52
N ASN A 209 2.68 2.13 -21.29
CA ASN A 209 3.82 1.33 -20.83
C ASN A 209 4.59 2.11 -19.76
N THR A 210 4.82 1.49 -18.60
CA THR A 210 5.53 2.10 -17.46
C THR A 210 6.71 1.25 -16.98
N ASP A 211 7.25 0.36 -17.82
CA ASP A 211 8.36 -0.54 -17.46
C ASP A 211 9.61 0.22 -17.03
N LEU A 212 10.01 1.24 -17.80
CA LEU A 212 11.19 2.04 -17.51
C LEU A 212 11.05 2.73 -16.14
N GLU A 213 9.92 3.38 -15.90
CA GLU A 213 9.67 4.05 -14.63
C GLU A 213 9.59 3.04 -13.48
N HIS A 214 9.02 1.86 -13.71
CA HIS A 214 8.98 0.79 -12.72
C HIS A 214 10.39 0.29 -12.36
N GLN A 215 11.29 0.19 -13.32
CA GLN A 215 12.68 -0.21 -13.07
C GLN A 215 13.43 0.85 -12.24
N LEU A 216 13.25 2.13 -12.58
CA LEU A 216 13.94 3.25 -11.91
C LEU A 216 13.43 3.51 -10.49
N GLY A 217 12.11 3.51 -10.28
CA GLY A 217 11.51 3.96 -9.03
C GLY A 217 10.35 3.09 -8.52
N ARG A 218 10.23 1.87 -9.04
CA ARG A 218 9.17 0.88 -8.70
C ARG A 218 7.78 1.46 -8.99
N GLN A 219 6.78 0.89 -8.33
CA GLN A 219 5.37 1.27 -8.47
C GLN A 219 5.11 2.78 -8.32
N ARG A 220 5.86 3.48 -7.46
CA ARG A 220 5.69 4.93 -7.24
C ARG A 220 6.05 5.76 -8.48
N ALA A 221 7.13 5.40 -9.17
CA ALA A 221 7.53 6.09 -10.39
C ALA A 221 6.53 5.85 -11.54
N SER A 222 6.01 4.63 -11.68
CA SER A 222 4.92 4.34 -12.62
C SER A 222 3.68 5.20 -12.32
N TYR A 223 3.26 5.34 -11.05
CA TYR A 223 2.13 6.22 -10.71
C TYR A 223 2.40 7.70 -11.02
N CYS A 224 3.61 8.19 -10.76
CA CYS A 224 3.98 9.57 -11.13
C CYS A 224 3.94 9.78 -12.65
N LYS A 225 4.39 8.80 -13.44
CA LYS A 225 4.27 8.85 -14.91
C LYS A 225 2.82 8.88 -15.39
N LEU A 226 1.94 8.08 -14.77
CA LEU A 226 0.52 8.07 -15.11
C LEU A 226 -0.16 9.38 -14.71
N TYR A 227 0.18 9.95 -13.55
CA TYR A 227 -0.32 11.25 -13.11
C TYR A 227 0.14 12.39 -14.03
N ASP A 228 1.42 12.38 -14.42
CA ASP A 228 1.99 13.29 -15.41
C ASP A 228 1.26 13.17 -16.75
N THR A 229 1.03 11.95 -17.23
CA THR A 229 0.25 11.70 -18.47
C THR A 229 -1.18 12.24 -18.35
N ALA A 230 -1.87 11.91 -17.25
CA ALA A 230 -3.24 12.35 -17.00
C ALA A 230 -3.35 13.88 -17.03
N SER A 231 -2.38 14.59 -16.43
CA SER A 231 -2.37 16.05 -16.38
C SER A 231 -2.37 16.75 -17.75
N THR A 232 -2.03 16.04 -18.82
CA THR A 232 -1.97 16.61 -20.18
C THR A 232 -3.28 16.55 -20.95
N ILE A 233 -4.21 15.68 -20.54
CA ILE A 233 -5.45 15.43 -21.30
C ILE A 233 -6.72 15.44 -20.47
N THR A 234 -6.61 15.23 -19.14
CA THR A 234 -7.80 15.09 -18.32
C THR A 234 -8.54 16.40 -18.17
N LYS A 235 -9.87 16.32 -18.11
CA LYS A 235 -10.77 17.38 -17.65
C LYS A 235 -11.29 17.12 -16.23
N ALA A 236 -10.94 15.99 -15.64
CA ALA A 236 -11.48 15.62 -14.35
C ALA A 236 -11.01 16.57 -13.23
N SER A 237 -11.82 16.70 -12.18
CA SER A 237 -11.49 17.51 -11.00
C SER A 237 -10.74 16.72 -9.93
N HIS A 238 -10.82 15.38 -9.95
CA HIS A 238 -10.19 14.50 -8.96
C HIS A 238 -9.51 13.31 -9.63
N CYS A 239 -8.67 12.62 -8.88
CA CYS A 239 -8.23 11.28 -9.25
C CYS A 239 -8.10 10.35 -8.04
N MET A 240 -8.05 9.06 -8.33
CA MET A 240 -7.89 7.98 -7.37
C MET A 240 -6.82 7.03 -7.87
N VAL A 241 -5.83 6.72 -7.03
CA VAL A 241 -4.87 5.66 -7.32
C VAL A 241 -5.38 4.37 -6.72
N VAL A 242 -5.49 3.29 -7.49
CA VAL A 242 -6.02 1.98 -7.04
C VAL A 242 -5.23 0.82 -7.62
N ASP A 243 -5.26 -0.30 -6.93
CA ASP A 243 -4.73 -1.57 -7.41
C ASP A 243 -5.85 -2.35 -8.16
N VAL A 244 -5.48 -3.22 -9.11
CA VAL A 244 -6.48 -3.94 -9.94
C VAL A 244 -7.37 -4.89 -9.12
N ASP A 245 -6.94 -5.27 -7.91
CA ASP A 245 -7.73 -6.07 -6.97
C ASP A 245 -8.64 -5.26 -6.04
N GLU A 246 -8.85 -3.98 -6.35
CA GLU A 246 -9.63 -3.04 -5.53
C GLU A 246 -10.77 -2.38 -6.31
N SER A 247 -11.96 -2.40 -5.71
CA SER A 247 -13.19 -1.84 -6.28
C SER A 247 -13.78 -0.79 -5.34
N TRP A 248 -13.82 0.47 -5.78
CA TRP A 248 -14.48 1.54 -5.03
C TRP A 248 -16.00 1.45 -5.16
N VAL A 249 -16.70 1.49 -4.04
CA VAL A 249 -18.17 1.46 -4.00
C VAL A 249 -18.70 2.57 -3.10
N GLY A 250 -19.72 3.28 -3.59
CA GLY A 250 -20.53 4.16 -2.77
C GLY A 250 -21.55 3.38 -1.94
N TYR A 251 -22.00 3.97 -0.83
CA TYR A 251 -23.17 3.50 -0.08
C TYR A 251 -24.31 4.52 -0.20
N PRO A 252 -25.51 4.12 -0.69
CA PRO A 252 -25.83 2.83 -1.31
C PRO A 252 -25.02 2.57 -2.61
N PHE A 253 -24.97 1.34 -3.10
CA PHE A 253 -24.17 0.98 -4.30
C PHE A 253 -24.55 1.75 -5.58
N SER A 254 -25.76 2.30 -5.64
CA SER A 254 -26.19 3.20 -6.71
C SER A 254 -25.47 4.55 -6.72
N THR A 255 -24.82 4.93 -5.62
CA THR A 255 -24.06 6.18 -5.50
C THR A 255 -22.82 6.13 -6.39
N LYS A 256 -22.87 6.89 -7.47
CA LYS A 256 -21.77 7.11 -8.41
C LYS A 256 -20.72 8.06 -7.85
N ILE A 257 -19.53 8.05 -8.44
CA ILE A 257 -18.39 8.85 -7.95
C ILE A 257 -18.70 10.36 -7.95
N ASN A 258 -19.49 10.84 -8.90
CA ASN A 258 -19.89 12.25 -8.98
C ASN A 258 -20.81 12.68 -7.83
N THR A 259 -21.82 11.89 -7.51
CA THR A 259 -22.69 12.11 -6.35
C THR A 259 -21.88 12.07 -5.05
N PHE A 260 -20.96 11.11 -4.95
CA PHE A 260 -20.05 11.01 -3.80
C PHE A 260 -19.19 12.28 -3.64
N LEU A 261 -18.55 12.75 -4.70
CA LEU A 261 -17.71 13.95 -4.66
C LEU A 261 -18.51 15.22 -4.37
N ALA A 262 -19.72 15.35 -4.92
CA ALA A 262 -20.63 16.46 -4.64
C ALA A 262 -21.02 16.53 -3.14
N ALA A 263 -21.07 15.39 -2.44
CA ALA A 263 -21.30 15.34 -0.99
C ALA A 263 -20.07 15.76 -0.15
N HIS A 264 -18.90 15.96 -0.78
CA HIS A 264 -17.63 16.29 -0.16
C HIS A 264 -16.95 17.56 -0.72
N PRO A 265 -17.68 18.68 -0.90
CA PRO A 265 -17.20 19.81 -1.72
C PRO A 265 -15.98 20.54 -1.13
N LYS A 266 -15.73 20.38 0.18
CA LYS A 266 -14.61 21.05 0.87
C LYS A 266 -13.40 20.14 1.10
N ALA A 267 -13.48 18.86 0.75
CA ALA A 267 -12.36 17.95 0.97
C ALA A 267 -11.38 18.04 -0.21
N ASP A 268 -10.09 18.10 0.12
CA ASP A 268 -9.02 17.99 -0.87
C ASP A 268 -8.59 16.53 -1.07
N VAL A 269 -8.71 15.73 0.00
CA VAL A 269 -8.46 14.29 0.01
C VAL A 269 -9.55 13.59 0.81
N ILE A 270 -10.15 12.56 0.23
CA ILE A 270 -11.22 11.77 0.85
C ILE A 270 -10.75 10.31 0.90
N SER A 271 -10.62 9.76 2.11
CA SER A 271 -10.21 8.38 2.35
C SER A 271 -11.38 7.45 2.60
N SER A 272 -11.42 6.37 1.84
CA SER A 272 -12.33 5.24 2.00
C SER A 272 -11.64 4.10 2.72
N ASN A 273 -12.31 3.52 3.73
CA ASN A 273 -11.83 2.33 4.43
C ASN A 273 -11.90 1.09 3.53
N TRP A 274 -10.99 0.14 3.76
CA TRP A 274 -10.99 -1.16 3.09
C TRP A 274 -11.90 -2.18 3.77
N LEU A 275 -12.70 -2.88 2.95
CA LEU A 275 -13.31 -4.16 3.28
C LEU A 275 -12.49 -5.26 2.60
N HIS A 276 -11.68 -5.99 3.37
CA HIS A 276 -10.87 -7.08 2.83
C HIS A 276 -11.73 -8.32 2.62
N CYS A 277 -11.63 -8.90 1.43
CA CYS A 277 -12.25 -10.17 1.06
C CYS A 277 -11.19 -11.28 1.05
N HIS A 278 -11.50 -12.37 1.74
CA HIS A 278 -10.61 -13.51 1.92
C HIS A 278 -11.35 -14.81 1.60
N GLY A 279 -10.80 -15.59 0.66
CA GLY A 279 -11.48 -16.76 0.13
C GLY A 279 -12.63 -16.34 -0.79
N ALA A 280 -12.74 -17.01 -1.92
CA ALA A 280 -13.81 -16.92 -2.91
C ALA A 280 -13.72 -18.18 -3.79
N ASN A 281 -14.70 -18.41 -4.65
CA ASN A 281 -14.49 -19.36 -5.73
C ASN A 281 -13.56 -18.76 -6.78
N LEU A 282 -13.00 -19.65 -7.59
CA LEU A 282 -12.04 -19.29 -8.64
C LEU A 282 -12.70 -18.35 -9.66
N PHE A 283 -12.14 -17.14 -9.80
CA PHE A 283 -12.63 -16.11 -10.71
C PHE A 283 -14.07 -15.64 -10.48
N ASP A 284 -14.55 -15.73 -9.23
CA ASP A 284 -15.82 -15.10 -8.85
C ASP A 284 -15.82 -13.61 -9.20
N ASN A 285 -17.03 -13.09 -9.45
CA ASN A 285 -17.26 -11.66 -9.62
C ASN A 285 -16.64 -10.88 -8.43
N PRO A 286 -15.92 -9.77 -8.68
CA PRO A 286 -15.19 -9.07 -7.64
C PRO A 286 -16.07 -8.48 -6.54
N LEU A 287 -17.37 -8.31 -6.79
CA LEU A 287 -18.36 -7.82 -5.85
C LEU A 287 -19.25 -8.93 -5.29
N ASP A 288 -19.10 -10.19 -5.68
CA ASP A 288 -19.84 -11.28 -5.00
C ASP A 288 -19.16 -11.59 -3.66
N LEU A 289 -19.82 -11.17 -2.57
CA LEU A 289 -19.32 -11.32 -1.22
C LEU A 289 -19.99 -12.47 -0.47
N SER A 290 -20.90 -13.21 -1.11
CA SER A 290 -21.71 -14.27 -0.49
C SER A 290 -20.85 -15.42 0.07
N ASN A 291 -19.78 -15.79 -0.64
CA ASN A 291 -18.89 -16.89 -0.29
C ASN A 291 -17.50 -16.42 0.21
N THR A 292 -17.38 -15.15 0.59
CA THR A 292 -16.10 -14.57 1.02
C THR A 292 -16.08 -14.30 2.51
N ARG A 293 -14.91 -14.42 3.16
CA ARG A 293 -14.69 -13.95 4.54
C ARG A 293 -14.29 -12.49 4.52
N LEU A 294 -15.02 -11.68 5.27
CA LEU A 294 -14.89 -10.24 5.26
C LEU A 294 -14.14 -9.74 6.49
N ARG A 295 -13.29 -8.73 6.27
CA ARG A 295 -12.62 -8.02 7.36
C ARG A 295 -12.57 -6.54 7.06
N LEU A 296 -13.40 -5.79 7.77
CA LEU A 296 -13.35 -4.34 7.78
C LEU A 296 -12.05 -3.87 8.44
N THR A 297 -11.40 -2.86 7.87
CA THR A 297 -10.13 -2.34 8.37
C THR A 297 -10.13 -0.82 8.49
N ASP A 298 -9.16 -0.31 9.24
CA ASP A 298 -8.86 1.10 9.37
C ASP A 298 -7.94 1.61 8.24
N GLN A 299 -7.60 0.77 7.25
CA GLN A 299 -6.71 1.13 6.15
C GLN A 299 -7.44 1.93 5.08
N PHE A 300 -6.75 2.90 4.50
CA PHE A 300 -7.31 3.83 3.52
C PHE A 300 -6.83 3.60 2.10
N LYS A 301 -7.75 3.91 1.19
CA LYS A 301 -7.51 4.32 -0.20
C LYS A 301 -8.13 5.70 -0.39
N SER A 302 -7.49 6.60 -1.12
CA SER A 302 -7.95 7.97 -1.23
C SER A 302 -8.24 8.43 -2.65
N VAL A 303 -9.33 9.18 -2.78
CA VAL A 303 -9.56 10.13 -3.86
C VAL A 303 -8.95 11.47 -3.44
N PHE A 304 -8.33 12.19 -4.36
CA PHE A 304 -7.82 13.54 -4.11
C PHE A 304 -8.07 14.46 -5.29
N ARG A 305 -8.26 15.74 -4.98
CA ARG A 305 -8.50 16.80 -5.97
C ARG A 305 -7.23 17.05 -6.79
N TYR A 306 -7.38 17.16 -8.10
CA TYR A 306 -6.33 17.73 -8.94
C TYR A 306 -6.09 19.19 -8.53
N GLY A 307 -4.82 19.57 -8.36
CA GLY A 307 -4.42 20.87 -7.83
C GLY A 307 -3.89 20.82 -6.39
N VAL A 308 -4.07 19.69 -5.67
CA VAL A 308 -3.29 19.41 -4.47
C VAL A 308 -1.80 19.31 -4.84
N ALA A 309 -0.93 19.89 -4.02
CA ALA A 309 0.52 19.92 -4.24
C ALA A 309 1.19 18.57 -3.98
N VAL A 310 0.90 17.60 -4.84
CA VAL A 310 1.43 16.24 -4.78
C VAL A 310 2.94 16.26 -5.04
N THR A 311 3.70 15.73 -4.09
CA THR A 311 5.17 15.59 -4.21
C THR A 311 5.56 14.18 -4.56
N ASP A 312 4.77 13.18 -4.16
CA ASP A 312 5.01 11.78 -4.49
C ASP A 312 3.74 10.94 -4.39
N LEU A 313 3.60 9.94 -5.26
CA LEU A 313 2.40 9.10 -5.33
C LEU A 313 2.67 7.67 -4.87
N GLY A 314 1.80 7.17 -4.01
CA GLY A 314 1.72 5.75 -3.67
C GLY A 314 0.32 5.24 -3.83
N CYS A 315 0.16 3.91 -3.75
CA CYS A 315 -1.12 3.25 -3.98
C CYS A 315 -2.20 3.57 -2.95
N HIS A 316 -1.91 4.21 -1.80
CA HIS A 316 -2.93 4.46 -0.76
C HIS A 316 -3.39 5.91 -0.71
N VAL A 317 -2.43 6.82 -0.50
CA VAL A 317 -2.63 8.26 -0.29
C VAL A 317 -1.43 9.01 -0.89
N PRO A 318 -1.63 10.22 -1.43
CA PRO A 318 -0.52 11.04 -1.91
C PRO A 318 0.36 11.55 -0.75
N SER A 319 1.62 11.81 -1.06
CA SER A 319 2.46 12.73 -0.27
C SER A 319 2.34 14.12 -0.89
N VAL A 320 2.20 15.14 -0.05
CA VAL A 320 1.90 16.51 -0.50
C VAL A 320 2.88 17.51 0.12
N GLN A 321 2.94 18.73 -0.37
CA GLN A 321 3.62 19.83 0.32
C GLN A 321 2.94 20.12 1.66
N ALA A 322 3.69 20.60 2.64
CA ALA A 322 3.16 20.92 3.96
C ALA A 322 2.16 22.08 3.92
N GLU A 323 2.41 23.04 3.03
CA GLU A 323 1.61 24.24 2.77
C GLU A 323 1.22 24.32 1.28
N PRO A 324 0.00 24.79 0.95
CA PRO A 324 -1.07 25.10 1.89
C PRO A 324 -1.62 23.83 2.59
N GLU A 325 -2.24 24.01 3.74
CA GLU A 325 -2.84 22.88 4.47
C GLU A 325 -3.92 22.18 3.63
N VAL A 326 -3.73 20.87 3.45
CA VAL A 326 -4.66 19.99 2.75
C VAL A 326 -5.75 19.48 3.70
N ARG A 327 -7.02 19.65 3.31
CA ARG A 327 -8.17 19.13 4.05
C ARG A 327 -8.40 17.65 3.74
N HIS A 328 -7.79 16.79 4.55
CA HIS A 328 -7.90 15.33 4.46
C HIS A 328 -9.01 14.80 5.37
N THR A 329 -10.04 14.17 4.80
CA THR A 329 -11.15 13.57 5.56
C THR A 329 -11.32 12.08 5.26
N THR A 330 -11.94 11.34 6.18
CA THR A 330 -12.57 10.05 5.88
C THR A 330 -13.81 10.25 4.99
N SER A 331 -14.32 9.17 4.41
CA SER A 331 -15.52 9.19 3.57
C SER A 331 -16.81 9.49 4.32
N ASP A 332 -16.78 9.46 5.66
CA ASP A 332 -17.85 9.96 6.52
C ASP A 332 -17.60 11.38 7.06
N ARG A 333 -16.64 12.10 6.46
CA ARG A 333 -16.30 13.52 6.70
C ARG A 333 -15.60 13.82 8.03
N GLN A 334 -15.00 12.83 8.71
CA GLN A 334 -14.15 13.06 9.88
C GLN A 334 -12.76 13.52 9.46
N MET A 335 -12.16 14.45 10.20
CA MET A 335 -10.83 14.99 9.89
C MET A 335 -9.74 13.95 10.18
N VAL A 336 -8.88 13.68 9.19
CA VAL A 336 -7.73 12.79 9.34
C VAL A 336 -6.49 13.64 9.61
N LYS A 337 -5.91 13.51 10.80
CA LYS A 337 -4.73 14.27 11.18
C LYS A 337 -3.47 13.66 10.54
N SER A 338 -2.70 14.51 9.89
CA SER A 338 -1.32 14.23 9.47
C SER A 338 -0.41 15.36 9.95
N LYS A 339 0.88 15.07 10.13
CA LYS A 339 1.86 16.06 10.59
C LYS A 339 2.87 16.34 9.48
N PRO A 340 3.22 17.62 9.23
CA PRO A 340 4.30 17.94 8.31
C PRO A 340 5.64 17.49 8.88
N VAL A 341 6.54 17.04 7.98
CA VAL A 341 7.91 16.65 8.25
C VAL A 341 8.74 17.07 7.04
N ASN A 342 9.78 17.89 7.23
CA ASN A 342 10.65 18.40 6.16
C ASN A 342 9.92 19.13 5.03
N GLY A 343 8.95 20.00 5.36
CA GLY A 343 8.17 20.73 4.35
C GLY A 343 7.23 19.85 3.52
N LEU A 344 7.14 18.55 3.84
CA LEU A 344 6.25 17.58 3.22
C LEU A 344 5.21 17.10 4.23
N ARG A 345 4.03 16.76 3.78
CA ARG A 345 2.99 16.11 4.59
C ARG A 345 2.71 14.74 3.99
N ARG A 346 3.11 13.68 4.70
CA ARG A 346 2.70 12.32 4.39
C ARG A 346 1.33 12.10 5.02
N LEU A 347 0.30 12.03 4.19
CA LEU A 347 -1.07 11.81 4.65
C LEU A 347 -1.19 10.44 5.32
N SER A 348 -2.13 10.31 6.26
CA SER A 348 -2.31 9.05 6.98
C SER A 348 -2.87 7.99 6.04
N LYS A 349 -2.34 6.77 6.13
CA LYS A 349 -2.83 5.60 5.37
C LYS A 349 -3.90 4.80 6.12
N GLY A 350 -4.31 5.27 7.29
CA GLY A 350 -5.35 4.63 8.08
C GLY A 350 -5.63 5.32 9.42
N GLY A 351 -6.52 4.71 10.20
CA GLY A 351 -6.70 4.97 11.63
C GLY A 351 -8.16 5.17 12.05
N LEU A 352 -8.92 6.00 11.33
CA LEU A 352 -10.34 6.20 11.61
C LEU A 352 -11.18 5.26 10.76
N GLN A 353 -12.17 4.60 11.35
CA GLN A 353 -13.13 3.80 10.61
C GLN A 353 -14.41 4.61 10.42
N ALA A 354 -14.84 4.76 9.16
CA ALA A 354 -16.09 5.43 8.83
C ALA A 354 -17.30 4.67 9.41
N SER A 355 -18.39 5.39 9.67
CA SER A 355 -19.66 4.76 10.06
C SER A 355 -20.26 3.96 8.89
N ILE A 356 -20.53 2.67 9.12
CA ILE A 356 -21.12 1.76 8.12
C ILE A 356 -22.59 2.08 7.78
N GLN A 357 -23.25 2.92 8.59
CA GLN A 357 -24.66 3.30 8.41
C GLN A 357 -24.82 4.64 7.69
N LYS A 358 -23.74 5.38 7.47
CA LYS A 358 -23.82 6.74 6.91
C LYS A 358 -23.84 6.69 5.39
N GLU A 359 -24.94 7.15 4.79
CA GLU A 359 -25.05 7.32 3.34
C GLU A 359 -24.02 8.28 2.77
N ASN A 360 -23.76 8.15 1.46
CA ASN A 360 -22.73 8.86 0.72
C ASN A 360 -21.33 8.65 1.31
N THR A 361 -21.10 7.51 1.96
CA THR A 361 -19.75 7.03 2.26
C THR A 361 -19.23 6.19 1.10
N GLY A 362 -17.91 6.22 0.93
CA GLY A 362 -17.20 5.40 -0.05
C GLY A 362 -16.39 4.35 0.68
N TRP A 363 -16.34 3.15 0.12
CA TRP A 363 -15.61 1.99 0.62
C TRP A 363 -14.79 1.40 -0.52
N VAL A 364 -13.72 0.68 -0.20
CA VAL A 364 -12.99 -0.09 -1.20
C VAL A 364 -13.05 -1.56 -0.82
N ILE A 365 -13.67 -2.34 -1.69
CA ILE A 365 -13.67 -3.79 -1.61
C ILE A 365 -12.31 -4.26 -2.13
N HIS A 366 -11.51 -4.87 -1.25
CA HIS A 366 -10.17 -5.35 -1.59
C HIS A 366 -10.18 -6.87 -1.64
N ARG A 367 -9.95 -7.45 -2.83
CA ARG A 367 -9.80 -8.91 -3.01
C ARG A 367 -8.43 -9.41 -2.52
N HIS A 368 -8.19 -9.22 -1.23
CA HIS A 368 -6.89 -9.40 -0.58
C HIS A 368 -6.32 -10.81 -0.72
N THR A 369 -7.19 -11.81 -0.58
CA THR A 369 -6.86 -13.22 -0.80
C THR A 369 -8.03 -13.83 -1.54
N ARG A 370 -7.92 -13.97 -2.87
CA ARG A 370 -8.94 -14.53 -3.77
C ARG A 370 -9.13 -16.05 -3.49
N SER A 371 -9.45 -16.87 -4.48
CA SER A 371 -9.42 -18.33 -4.27
C SER A 371 -8.00 -18.83 -3.94
N GLU A 372 -7.91 -20.05 -3.42
CA GLU A 372 -6.64 -20.72 -3.14
C GLU A 372 -5.74 -20.83 -4.38
N LEU A 373 -6.32 -21.14 -5.54
CA LEU A 373 -5.58 -21.30 -6.80
C LEU A 373 -5.01 -19.97 -7.29
N GLU A 374 -5.80 -18.91 -7.25
CA GLU A 374 -5.34 -17.55 -7.61
C GLU A 374 -4.26 -17.06 -6.66
N TYR A 375 -4.42 -17.33 -5.37
CA TYR A 375 -3.39 -17.02 -4.37
C TYR A 375 -2.09 -17.77 -4.66
N ALA A 376 -2.16 -19.10 -4.87
CA ALA A 376 -1.00 -19.94 -5.12
C ALA A 376 -0.29 -19.53 -6.43
N GLY A 377 -1.05 -19.31 -7.51
CA GLY A 377 -0.53 -18.79 -8.77
C GLY A 377 0.22 -17.47 -8.58
N LYS A 378 -0.39 -16.50 -7.88
CA LYS A 378 0.23 -15.18 -7.62
C LYS A 378 1.50 -15.26 -6.78
N VAL A 379 1.66 -16.26 -5.90
CA VAL A 379 2.84 -16.45 -5.04
C VAL A 379 4.02 -17.09 -5.79
N LEU A 380 3.75 -17.89 -6.83
CA LEU A 380 4.76 -18.54 -7.69
C LEU A 380 5.33 -17.63 -8.78
N TYR A 381 4.70 -16.50 -9.05
CA TYR A 381 5.25 -15.51 -9.98
C TYR A 381 6.37 -14.71 -9.29
N PRO A 382 7.60 -14.69 -9.86
CA PRO A 382 8.71 -13.96 -9.28
C PRO A 382 8.44 -12.46 -9.20
N TYR A 383 9.13 -11.78 -8.28
CA TYR A 383 9.14 -10.31 -8.27
C TYR A 383 9.85 -9.82 -9.53
N ALA A 384 9.24 -8.87 -10.27
CA ALA A 384 9.86 -8.25 -11.45
C ALA A 384 11.31 -7.80 -11.25
N ASN A 385 11.63 -7.33 -10.02
CA ASN A 385 12.94 -6.76 -9.72
C ASN A 385 13.85 -7.69 -8.88
N LYS A 386 13.49 -8.97 -8.66
CA LYS A 386 14.33 -9.93 -7.92
C LYS A 386 14.20 -11.33 -8.52
N GLN A 387 15.33 -12.03 -8.67
CA GLN A 387 15.42 -13.47 -8.95
C GLN A 387 14.87 -14.37 -7.81
N LYS A 388 13.80 -13.93 -7.12
CA LYS A 388 13.13 -14.72 -6.08
C LYS A 388 11.89 -15.34 -6.68
N GLN A 389 11.90 -16.67 -6.75
CA GLN A 389 10.83 -17.50 -7.32
C GLN A 389 9.53 -17.47 -6.48
N PHE A 390 9.63 -17.08 -5.20
CA PHE A 390 8.50 -16.96 -4.28
C PHE A 390 8.35 -15.53 -3.75
N LYS A 391 7.12 -15.02 -3.65
CA LYS A 391 6.84 -13.71 -3.03
C LYS A 391 7.04 -13.75 -1.51
N PRO A 392 8.07 -13.08 -0.94
CA PRO A 392 8.40 -13.24 0.48
C PRO A 392 7.45 -12.49 1.41
N ASN A 393 6.64 -11.57 0.91
CA ASN A 393 5.77 -10.68 1.66
C ASN A 393 4.33 -11.22 1.81
N ARG A 394 4.18 -12.54 1.91
CA ARG A 394 2.90 -13.23 2.17
C ARG A 394 3.02 -14.14 3.40
N LYS A 395 1.89 -14.36 4.09
CA LYS A 395 1.81 -15.11 5.36
C LYS A 395 1.06 -16.44 5.25
N GLY A 396 0.64 -16.82 4.04
CA GLY A 396 -0.20 -18.00 3.81
C GLY A 396 -1.61 -17.64 3.33
N TYR A 397 -2.31 -18.66 2.86
CA TYR A 397 -3.75 -18.64 2.60
C TYR A 397 -4.48 -18.91 3.92
N LEU A 398 -4.62 -17.85 4.74
CA LEU A 398 -5.24 -17.92 6.05
C LEU A 398 -6.49 -17.04 6.06
N LEU A 399 -7.64 -17.68 6.26
CA LEU A 399 -8.93 -16.98 6.30
C LEU A 399 -9.15 -16.39 7.70
N PRO A 400 -9.35 -15.07 7.83
CA PRO A 400 -9.60 -14.45 9.11
C PRO A 400 -10.99 -14.82 9.65
N LYS A 401 -11.18 -14.61 10.96
CA LYS A 401 -12.53 -14.56 11.53
C LYS A 401 -13.22 -13.29 11.03
N GLU A 402 -14.45 -13.45 10.59
CA GLU A 402 -15.31 -12.35 10.16
C GLU A 402 -16.02 -11.72 11.34
N SER A 403 -16.17 -10.40 11.33
CA SER A 403 -16.96 -9.66 12.33
C SER A 403 -18.38 -9.40 11.83
N VAL A 404 -19.31 -9.20 12.77
CA VAL A 404 -20.71 -8.86 12.46
C VAL A 404 -20.78 -7.56 11.66
N GLU A 405 -19.97 -6.56 12.02
CA GLU A 405 -19.91 -5.26 11.34
C GLU A 405 -19.42 -5.40 9.90
N SER A 406 -18.47 -6.31 9.64
CA SER A 406 -17.94 -6.56 8.30
C SER A 406 -19.03 -7.13 7.39
N ARG A 407 -19.83 -8.08 7.89
CA ARG A 407 -20.95 -8.66 7.16
C ARG A 407 -22.11 -7.66 7.00
N GLN A 408 -22.40 -6.86 8.04
CA GLN A 408 -23.42 -5.83 7.97
C GLN A 408 -23.07 -4.76 6.92
N LEU A 409 -21.80 -4.36 6.81
CA LEU A 409 -21.36 -3.45 5.75
C LEU A 409 -21.61 -4.06 4.36
N ALA A 410 -21.33 -5.34 4.14
CA ALA A 410 -21.65 -6.00 2.87
C ALA A 410 -23.16 -6.01 2.57
N SER A 411 -24.00 -6.25 3.59
CA SER A 411 -25.46 -6.13 3.45
C SER A 411 -25.89 -4.71 3.08
N ASN A 412 -25.28 -3.70 3.69
CA ASN A 412 -25.58 -2.29 3.40
C ASN A 412 -25.18 -1.94 1.95
N LEU A 413 -24.01 -2.40 1.50
CA LEU A 413 -23.51 -2.11 0.16
C LEU A 413 -24.29 -2.85 -0.94
N LEU A 414 -24.51 -4.15 -0.78
CA LEU A 414 -24.95 -5.04 -1.86
C LEU A 414 -26.29 -5.74 -1.59
N GLY A 415 -26.96 -5.40 -0.49
CA GLY A 415 -28.19 -6.05 -0.08
C GLY A 415 -27.97 -7.40 0.62
N PRO A 416 -29.06 -8.07 1.05
CA PRO A 416 -29.00 -9.24 1.93
C PRO A 416 -28.38 -10.49 1.28
N SER A 417 -28.35 -10.56 -0.06
CA SER A 417 -27.67 -11.64 -0.79
C SER A 417 -26.16 -11.45 -0.86
N HIS A 418 -25.65 -10.27 -0.52
CA HIS A 418 -24.23 -9.88 -0.65
C HIS A 418 -23.69 -10.01 -2.07
N GLN A 419 -24.57 -9.96 -3.07
CA GLN A 419 -24.22 -10.03 -4.48
C GLN A 419 -24.45 -8.69 -5.15
N PRO A 420 -23.70 -8.36 -6.21
CA PRO A 420 -23.97 -7.15 -6.97
C PRO A 420 -25.38 -7.21 -7.60
N PRO A 421 -26.06 -6.07 -7.78
CA PRO A 421 -27.34 -6.03 -8.45
C PRO A 421 -27.29 -6.67 -9.85
N GLN A 422 -28.40 -7.26 -10.29
CA GLN A 422 -28.47 -7.94 -11.59
C GLN A 422 -28.04 -7.02 -12.75
N ALA A 423 -28.47 -5.76 -12.74
CA ALA A 423 -28.09 -4.76 -13.75
C ALA A 423 -26.56 -4.55 -13.85
N TYR A 424 -25.82 -4.68 -12.74
CA TYR A 424 -24.35 -4.62 -12.77
C TYR A 424 -23.77 -5.83 -13.51
N ARG A 425 -24.26 -7.04 -13.18
CA ARG A 425 -23.81 -8.29 -13.82
C ARG A 425 -24.10 -8.29 -15.32
N ASP A 426 -25.32 -7.93 -15.70
CA ASP A 426 -25.72 -7.85 -17.11
C ASP A 426 -24.85 -6.85 -17.88
N SER A 427 -24.54 -5.71 -17.26
CA SER A 427 -23.67 -4.72 -17.88
C SER A 427 -22.22 -5.19 -18.05
N LEU A 428 -21.73 -6.08 -17.18
CA LEU A 428 -20.39 -6.66 -17.30
C LEU A 428 -20.34 -7.64 -18.47
N GLU A 429 -21.33 -8.52 -18.60
CA GLU A 429 -21.41 -9.44 -19.75
C GLU A 429 -21.53 -8.68 -21.06
N ALA A 430 -22.41 -7.67 -21.12
CA ALA A 430 -22.54 -6.81 -22.29
C ALA A 430 -21.24 -6.05 -22.63
N PHE A 431 -20.46 -5.65 -21.62
CA PHE A 431 -19.15 -5.02 -21.80
C PHE A 431 -18.13 -5.99 -22.39
N ILE A 432 -18.08 -7.23 -21.88
CA ILE A 432 -17.18 -8.28 -22.39
C ILE A 432 -17.50 -8.63 -23.84
N ASP A 433 -18.79 -8.78 -24.17
CA ASP A 433 -19.25 -9.11 -25.52
C ASP A 433 -18.98 -7.96 -26.49
N ARG A 434 -19.29 -6.71 -26.11
CA ARG A 434 -19.03 -5.52 -26.92
C ARG A 434 -17.56 -5.40 -27.31
N CYS A 435 -16.66 -5.64 -26.37
CA CYS A 435 -15.21 -5.56 -26.60
C CYS A 435 -14.63 -6.82 -27.26
N SER A 436 -15.43 -7.88 -27.46
CA SER A 436 -14.97 -9.16 -28.02
C SER A 436 -13.76 -9.77 -27.28
N ILE A 437 -13.71 -9.64 -25.95
CA ILE A 437 -12.55 -10.03 -25.12
C ILE A 437 -12.72 -11.37 -24.39
N ARG A 438 -13.82 -12.08 -24.60
CA ARG A 438 -14.15 -13.33 -23.87
C ARG A 438 -13.05 -14.39 -23.98
N GLU A 439 -12.54 -14.63 -25.18
CA GLU A 439 -11.46 -15.59 -25.42
C GLU A 439 -10.12 -15.15 -24.82
N LEU A 440 -9.82 -13.84 -24.84
CA LEU A 440 -8.61 -13.31 -24.21
C LEU A 440 -8.64 -13.51 -22.69
N ILE A 441 -9.80 -13.27 -22.07
CA ILE A 441 -10.01 -13.51 -20.63
C ILE A 441 -9.88 -15.01 -20.33
N ALA A 442 -10.49 -15.88 -21.14
CA ALA A 442 -10.41 -17.32 -20.97
C ALA A 442 -8.96 -17.84 -21.06
N ALA A 443 -8.20 -17.37 -22.05
CA ALA A 443 -6.77 -17.69 -22.19
C ALA A 443 -5.96 -17.25 -20.96
N ALA A 444 -6.17 -16.01 -20.48
CA ALA A 444 -5.49 -15.52 -19.29
C ALA A 444 -5.84 -16.35 -18.04
N ARG A 445 -7.12 -16.73 -17.88
CA ARG A 445 -7.61 -17.55 -16.76
C ARG A 445 -7.05 -18.98 -16.78
N ALA A 446 -6.80 -19.54 -17.95
CA ALA A 446 -6.26 -20.89 -18.10
C ALA A 446 -4.85 -21.07 -17.48
N GLU A 447 -4.08 -19.98 -17.32
CA GLU A 447 -2.79 -20.02 -16.63
C GLU A 447 -2.89 -20.27 -15.11
N ILE A 448 -4.08 -20.08 -14.52
CA ILE A 448 -4.32 -20.22 -13.10
C ILE A 448 -5.24 -21.42 -12.87
N GLY A 449 -4.60 -22.56 -12.69
CA GLY A 449 -5.27 -23.81 -12.36
C GLY A 449 -4.37 -24.72 -11.55
N GLU A 450 -4.94 -25.80 -11.04
CA GLU A 450 -4.18 -26.78 -10.26
C GLU A 450 -3.03 -27.40 -11.06
N GLU A 451 -3.28 -27.78 -12.33
CA GLU A 451 -2.25 -28.41 -13.16
C GLU A 451 -1.11 -27.45 -13.57
N PRO A 452 -1.37 -26.20 -14.02
CA PRO A 452 -0.31 -25.21 -14.21
C PRO A 452 0.55 -24.99 -12.95
N ILE A 453 -0.07 -24.88 -11.78
CA ILE A 453 0.62 -24.70 -10.50
C ILE A 453 1.49 -25.92 -10.17
N ASN A 454 0.93 -27.13 -10.28
CA ASN A 454 1.66 -28.37 -10.05
C ASN A 454 2.84 -28.52 -10.99
N THR A 455 2.64 -28.26 -12.29
CA THR A 455 3.67 -28.31 -13.32
C THR A 455 4.81 -27.35 -12.97
N ARG A 456 4.48 -26.12 -12.59
CA ARG A 456 5.49 -25.12 -12.20
C ARG A 456 6.30 -25.57 -10.99
N ILE A 457 5.66 -26.08 -9.94
CA ILE A 457 6.36 -26.58 -8.73
C ILE A 457 7.24 -27.80 -9.07
N LYS A 458 6.76 -28.70 -9.93
CA LYS A 458 7.54 -29.87 -10.38
C LYS A 458 8.77 -29.45 -11.20
N ALA A 459 8.66 -28.41 -12.01
CA ALA A 459 9.74 -27.90 -12.86
C ALA A 459 10.82 -27.08 -12.11
N MET A 460 10.55 -26.59 -10.89
CA MET A 460 11.57 -25.83 -10.11
C MET A 460 12.76 -26.72 -9.74
N HIS A 461 13.98 -26.17 -9.75
CA HIS A 461 15.17 -26.94 -9.40
C HIS A 461 15.13 -27.35 -7.91
N PRO A 462 15.54 -28.58 -7.53
CA PRO A 462 15.55 -29.03 -6.12
C PRO A 462 16.27 -28.06 -5.18
N ASP A 463 17.43 -27.52 -5.58
CA ASP A 463 18.17 -26.53 -4.79
C ASP A 463 17.43 -25.21 -4.59
N GLU A 464 16.62 -24.77 -5.57
CA GLU A 464 15.80 -23.57 -5.41
C GLU A 464 14.72 -23.79 -4.35
N ILE A 465 14.08 -24.96 -4.38
CA ILE A 465 13.08 -25.35 -3.37
C ILE A 465 13.75 -25.40 -2.00
N SER A 466 14.90 -26.06 -1.87
CA SER A 466 15.62 -26.19 -0.59
C SER A 466 16.08 -24.83 -0.03
N ARG A 467 16.71 -23.99 -0.86
CA ARG A 467 17.19 -22.65 -0.46
C ARG A 467 16.07 -21.71 -0.01
N ASN A 468 14.86 -21.87 -0.56
CA ASN A 468 13.72 -21.00 -0.26
C ASN A 468 12.74 -21.59 0.76
N ARG A 469 13.11 -22.65 1.49
CA ARG A 469 12.23 -23.35 2.45
C ARG A 469 11.53 -22.46 3.46
N SER A 470 12.24 -21.51 4.07
CA SER A 470 11.65 -20.57 5.02
C SER A 470 10.62 -19.63 4.39
N ILE A 471 10.77 -19.32 3.10
CA ILE A 471 9.85 -18.47 2.36
C ILE A 471 8.61 -19.26 1.99
N TRP A 472 8.74 -20.37 1.26
CA TRP A 472 7.57 -21.08 0.75
C TRP A 472 6.76 -21.76 1.86
N SER A 473 7.39 -22.24 2.95
CA SER A 473 6.66 -22.80 4.10
C SER A 473 5.74 -21.77 4.75
N ARG A 474 6.18 -20.50 4.79
CA ARG A 474 5.36 -19.38 5.26
C ARG A 474 4.30 -18.98 4.23
N THR A 475 4.65 -18.88 2.95
CA THR A 475 3.76 -18.30 1.94
C THR A 475 2.71 -19.29 1.43
N PHE A 476 2.97 -20.60 1.45
CA PHE A 476 2.02 -21.66 1.08
C PHE A 476 1.26 -22.24 2.27
N ARG A 477 1.49 -21.73 3.49
CA ARG A 477 0.72 -22.14 4.67
C ARG A 477 -0.78 -22.02 4.39
N GLY A 478 -1.53 -23.08 4.68
CA GLY A 478 -2.98 -23.12 4.44
C GLY A 478 -3.39 -23.47 3.00
N THR A 479 -2.44 -23.81 2.12
CA THR A 479 -2.71 -24.30 0.76
C THR A 479 -2.40 -25.79 0.63
N ARG A 480 -3.07 -26.47 -0.30
CA ARG A 480 -2.86 -27.87 -0.71
C ARG A 480 -1.47 -28.09 -1.31
N PHE A 481 -0.87 -27.06 -1.90
CA PHE A 481 0.43 -27.12 -2.57
C PHE A 481 1.62 -27.15 -1.61
N LEU A 482 1.43 -26.84 -0.33
CA LEU A 482 2.49 -26.89 0.68
C LEU A 482 3.11 -28.31 0.77
N LYS A 483 2.26 -29.35 0.80
CA LYS A 483 2.73 -30.75 0.88
C LYS A 483 3.55 -31.16 -0.34
N LEU A 484 3.23 -30.62 -1.52
CA LEU A 484 3.98 -30.89 -2.74
C LEU A 484 5.39 -30.29 -2.67
N LEU A 485 5.51 -29.05 -2.19
CA LEU A 485 6.81 -28.40 -1.95
C LEU A 485 7.63 -29.13 -0.89
N GLU A 486 7.01 -29.58 0.20
CA GLU A 486 7.66 -30.40 1.23
C GLU A 486 8.21 -31.72 0.66
N LYS A 487 7.43 -32.40 -0.18
CA LYS A 487 7.85 -33.64 -0.85
C LYS A 487 9.03 -33.41 -1.79
N ARG A 488 9.00 -32.32 -2.57
CA ARG A 488 10.11 -31.95 -3.48
C ARG A 488 11.38 -31.59 -2.71
N SER A 489 11.27 -30.85 -1.60
CA SER A 489 12.42 -30.47 -0.78
C SER A 489 13.15 -31.67 -0.17
N ARG A 490 12.44 -32.76 0.18
CA ARG A 490 13.06 -33.98 0.76
C ARG A 490 13.83 -34.82 -0.27
N LYS A 491 13.35 -34.88 -1.53
CA LYS A 491 14.05 -35.61 -2.60
C LYS A 491 15.44 -35.02 -2.89
N SER A 492 15.56 -33.69 -2.83
CA SER A 492 16.83 -32.96 -2.95
C SER A 492 17.86 -33.34 -1.89
N SER A 493 17.43 -33.74 -0.69
CA SER A 493 18.35 -34.13 0.40
C SER A 493 18.93 -35.51 0.16
N LEU A 494 18.12 -36.46 -0.34
CA LEU A 494 18.55 -37.84 -0.61
C LEU A 494 19.46 -37.96 -1.84
N GLU A 495 19.33 -37.07 -2.82
CA GLU A 495 20.19 -37.03 -4.03
C GLU A 495 21.54 -36.34 -3.79
N ASN A 496 21.69 -35.57 -2.71
CA ASN A 496 22.97 -34.94 -2.32
C ASN A 496 23.76 -35.77 -1.29
N ASP A 497 23.10 -36.76 -0.66
CA ASP A 497 23.71 -37.70 0.30
C ASP A 497 24.16 -39.02 -0.37
N ALA A 498 23.94 -39.18 -1.68
CA ALA A 498 24.38 -40.29 -2.52
C ALA A 498 25.39 -39.80 -3.56
#